data_AF-A0A3C1HE27-F1
#
_entry.id   AF-A0A3C1HE27-F1
#
_cell.length_a   1.000
_cell.length_b   1.000
_cell.length_c   1.000
_cell.angle_alpha   90.00
_cell.angle_beta   90.00
_cell.angle_gamma   90.00
#
_symmetry.space_group_name_H-M   'P 1'
#
loop_
_entity.id
_entity.type
_entity.pdbx_description
1 polymer ?
#
loop_
_entity_poly.entity_id
_entity_poly.type
_entity_poly.pdbx_seq_one_letter_code
_entity_poly.pdbx_strand_id
1 'polypeptide(L)' 'MRTQHYVKAHETLSSIARQYGISMASLRAANPGVSPDRLRVGQTVNIPTN' A
#
# COMPACT_ATOMS: atom_id res chain seq x y z
N MET A 1 -12.28 -1.46 10.26
CA MET A 1 -11.75 -0.07 10.23
C MET A 1 -10.88 0.07 9.00
N ARG A 2 -10.94 1.17 8.24
CA ARG A 2 -10.05 1.35 7.07
C ARG A 2 -8.77 2.03 7.55
N THR A 3 -7.65 1.31 7.52
CA THR A 3 -6.34 1.91 7.77
C THR A 3 -5.82 2.48 6.45
N GLN A 4 -5.48 3.78 6.45
CA GLN A 4 -4.87 4.44 5.30
C GLN A 4 -3.42 4.73 5.63
N HIS A 5 -2.54 4.40 4.71
CA HIS A 5 -1.11 4.68 4.82
C HIS A 5 -0.71 5.73 3.79
N TYR A 6 0.02 6.75 4.25
CA TYR A 6 0.59 7.77 3.38
C TYR A 6 2.00 7.35 3.02
N VAL A 7 2.22 7.11 1.73
CA VAL A 7 3.51 6.70 1.19
C VAL A 7 4.56 7.76 1.51
N LYS A 8 5.62 7.36 2.18
CA LYS A 8 6.79 8.19 2.47
C LYS A 8 7.84 8.04 1.37
N ALA A 9 8.81 8.95 1.39
CA ALA A 9 9.96 8.85 0.51
C ALA A 9 10.67 7.50 0.71
N HIS A 10 11.06 6.87 -0.40
CA HIS A 10 11.73 5.56 -0.44
C HIS A 10 10.87 4.35 -0.02
N GLU A 11 9.56 4.51 0.18
CA GLU A 11 8.65 3.37 0.36
C GLU A 11 8.18 2.79 -0.97
N THR A 12 7.94 1.49 -0.94
CA THR A 12 7.41 0.70 -2.06
C THR A 12 6.19 -0.08 -1.58
N LEU A 13 5.34 -0.52 -2.50
CA LEU A 13 4.19 -1.38 -2.15
C LEU A 13 4.62 -2.66 -1.43
N SER A 14 5.81 -3.20 -1.74
CA SER A 14 6.38 -4.37 -1.05
C SER A 14 6.76 -4.05 0.39
N SER A 15 7.44 -2.91 0.61
CA SER A 15 7.82 -2.46 1.94
C SER A 15 6.59 -2.22 2.82
N ILE A 16 5.58 -1.55 2.28
CA ILE A 16 4.31 -1.29 2.97
C ILE A 16 3.58 -2.60 3.27
N ALA A 17 3.44 -3.50 2.29
CA ALA A 17 2.81 -4.80 2.50
C ALA A 17 3.49 -5.58 3.63
N ARG A 18 4.82 -5.61 3.62
CA ARG A 18 5.63 -6.27 4.66
C ARG A 18 5.49 -5.60 6.02
N GLN A 19 5.45 -4.26 6.08
CA GLN A 19 5.26 -3.51 7.32
C GLN A 19 3.92 -3.84 7.99
N TYR A 20 2.86 -3.97 7.20
CA TYR A 20 1.52 -4.31 7.70
C TYR A 20 1.25 -5.81 7.77
N GLY A 21 2.22 -6.67 7.40
CA GLY A 21 2.06 -8.12 7.42
C GLY A 21 0.98 -8.64 6.45
N ILE A 22 0.69 -7.91 5.38
CA ILE A 22 -0.32 -8.26 4.38
C ILE A 22 0.30 -8.70 3.07
N SER A 23 -0.47 -9.48 2.30
CA SER A 23 -0.04 -9.92 0.97
C SER A 23 -0.14 -8.78 -0.05
N MET A 24 0.80 -8.73 -0.99
CA MET A 24 0.73 -7.83 -2.14
C MET A 24 -0.57 -7.96 -2.93
N ALA A 25 -1.10 -9.19 -3.06
CA ALA A 25 -2.36 -9.43 -3.75
C ALA A 25 -3.53 -8.70 -3.06
N SER A 26 -3.65 -8.82 -1.73
CA SER A 26 -4.67 -8.12 -0.95
C SER A 26 -4.50 -6.60 -1.04
N LEU A 27 -3.26 -6.12 -0.94
CA LEU A 27 -2.96 -4.70 -1.04
C LEU A 27 -3.32 -4.13 -2.42
N ARG A 28 -3.03 -4.86 -3.50
CA ARG A 28 -3.43 -4.46 -4.86
C ARG A 28 -4.94 -4.53 -5.07
N ALA A 29 -5.61 -5.55 -4.53
CA ALA A 29 -7.06 -5.69 -4.61
C ALA A 29 -7.78 -4.54 -3.90
N ALA A 30 -7.25 -4.07 -2.77
CA ALA A 30 -7.77 -2.90 -2.05
C ALA A 30 -7.47 -1.56 -2.73
N ASN A 31 -6.54 -1.53 -3.70
CA ASN A 31 -6.08 -0.32 -4.38
C ASN A 31 -6.08 -0.50 -5.91
N PRO A 32 -7.25 -0.69 -6.53
CA PRO A 32 -7.36 -0.76 -7.98
C PRO A 32 -6.87 0.56 -8.59
N GLY A 33 -5.85 0.48 -9.45
CA GLY A 33 -5.21 1.65 -10.08
C GLY A 33 -3.90 2.12 -9.42
N VAL A 34 -3.52 1.56 -8.27
CA VAL A 34 -2.20 1.80 -7.68
C VAL A 34 -1.20 0.80 -8.25
N SER A 35 -0.25 1.31 -9.05
CA SER A 35 0.86 0.50 -9.57
C SER A 35 2.03 0.46 -8.58
N PRO A 36 2.62 -0.72 -8.29
CA PRO A 36 3.81 -0.85 -7.45
C PRO A 36 4.98 0.04 -7.89
N ASP A 37 5.15 0.16 -9.20
CA ASP A 37 6.27 0.85 -9.84
C ASP A 37 6.02 2.36 -10.02
N ARG A 38 4.81 2.85 -9.68
CA ARG A 38 4.43 4.26 -9.83
C ARG A 38 3.93 4.87 -8.52
N LEU A 39 4.42 4.35 -7.39
CA LEU A 39 4.11 4.95 -6.09
C LEU A 39 4.69 6.36 -6.00
N ARG A 40 3.87 7.31 -5.59
CA ARG A 40 4.28 8.69 -5.34
C ARG A 40 4.31 8.96 -3.85
N VAL A 41 5.29 9.74 -3.40
CA VAL A 41 5.33 10.24 -2.02
C VAL A 41 4.09 11.08 -1.76
N GLY A 42 3.45 10.88 -0.61
CA GLY A 42 2.18 11.51 -0.23
C GLY A 42 0.94 10.80 -0.80
N GLN A 43 1.11 9.79 -1.66
CA GLN A 43 -0.01 8.99 -2.13
C GLN A 43 -0.62 8.19 -0.98
N THR A 44 -1.95 8.10 -0.98
CA THR A 44 -2.68 7.30 -0.02
C THR A 44 -2.87 5.87 -0.55
N VAL A 45 -2.49 4.90 0.28
CA VAL A 45 -2.70 3.47 0.03
C VAL A 45 -3.64 2.92 1.10
N ASN A 46 -4.71 2.28 0.66
CA ASN A 46 -5.63 1.58 1.56
C ASN A 46 -4.99 0.29 2.04
N ILE A 47 -4.88 0.12 3.35
CA ILE A 47 -4.39 -1.11 3.96
C ILE A 47 -5.60 -1.95 4.37
N PRO A 48 -5.88 -3.07 3.66
CA PRO A 48 -6.91 -4.00 4.10
C PRO A 48 -6.43 -4.72 5.35
N THR A 49 -7.09 -4.49 6.48
CA THR A 49 -6.96 -5.35 7.66
C THR A 49 -7.77 -6.61 7.41
N ASN A 50 -7.10 -7.77 7.39
CA ASN A 50 -7.78 -9.06 7.46
C ASN A 50 -8.37 -9.25 8.86
#